data_AF-A0A537B9J6-F1
#
_entry.id   AF-A0A537B9J6-F1
#
_cell.length_a   1.000
_cell.length_b   1.000
_cell.length_c   1.000
_cell.angle_alpha   90.00
_cell.angle_beta   90.00
_cell.angle_gamma   90.00
#
_symmetry.space_group_name_H-M   'P 1'
#
loop_
_entity.id
_entity.type
_entity.pdbx_description
1 polymer ?
#
loop_
_entity_poly.entity_id
_entity_poly.type
_entity_poly.pdbx_seq_one_letter_code
_entity_poly.pdbx_strand_id
1 'polypeptide(L)'
;MAMSETWKQQVVIDNWAGAGSNIGAEIAARAPFFWARCRPDRPSTEHRRRAYGVGAQYDAAHTKQAGSVVPIRIQLQDYFGTPIPNESVQVAAVSVTNSNTGVTLVPTSPGATQPELFFSTLDTSSFTYQIKTTGYSAGAYTLDFVVVGDPLVHHAPFQLR
;
A
#
# COMPACT_ATOMS: atom_id res chain seq x y z
N MET A 1 -42.99 -9.00 -36.09
CA MET A 1 -43.36 -9.76 -34.88
C MET A 1 -42.28 -9.52 -33.85
N ALA A 2 -42.72 -9.16 -32.65
CA ALA A 2 -41.97 -8.44 -31.63
C ALA A 2 -41.12 -9.32 -30.70
N MET A 3 -40.32 -8.61 -29.89
CA MET A 3 -39.87 -8.85 -28.50
C MET A 3 -38.33 -8.80 -28.40
N SER A 4 -37.65 -7.71 -28.03
CA SER A 4 -37.61 -6.95 -26.75
C SER A 4 -36.96 -7.69 -25.56
N GLU A 5 -35.87 -7.09 -25.05
CA GLU A 5 -35.39 -7.08 -23.65
C GLU A 5 -34.84 -8.43 -23.11
N THR A 6 -33.84 -8.53 -22.24
CA THR A 6 -33.44 -7.67 -21.12
C THR A 6 -32.06 -8.13 -20.62
N TRP A 7 -31.22 -7.19 -20.20
CA TRP A 7 -30.09 -7.43 -19.31
C TRP A 7 -30.57 -8.01 -17.96
N LYS A 8 -29.95 -9.08 -17.42
CA LYS A 8 -29.54 -9.24 -16.00
C LYS A 8 -28.51 -10.37 -15.79
N GLN A 9 -27.40 -9.95 -15.21
CA GLN A 9 -26.39 -10.60 -14.37
C GLN A 9 -26.88 -11.78 -13.50
N GLN A 10 -26.03 -12.82 -13.29
CA GLN A 10 -25.72 -13.37 -11.96
C GLN A 10 -24.52 -14.34 -12.01
N VAL A 11 -23.35 -13.93 -11.50
CA VAL A 11 -22.28 -14.85 -11.11
C VAL A 11 -22.60 -15.30 -9.68
N VAL A 12 -22.91 -16.59 -9.52
CA VAL A 12 -23.12 -17.21 -8.21
C VAL A 12 -21.75 -17.50 -7.61
N ILE A 13 -21.46 -16.89 -6.47
CA ILE A 13 -20.35 -17.25 -5.57
C ILE A 13 -21.00 -18.01 -4.41
N ASP A 14 -20.78 -19.31 -4.32
CA ASP A 14 -21.25 -20.10 -3.18
C ASP A 14 -20.42 -19.77 -1.93
N ASN A 15 -21.07 -19.11 -0.99
CA ASN A 15 -20.62 -18.92 0.38
C ASN A 15 -21.22 -20.04 1.24
N TRP A 16 -20.39 -20.94 1.78
CA TRP A 16 -20.87 -21.89 2.79
C TRP A 16 -20.34 -21.51 4.16
N ALA A 17 -21.17 -20.79 4.92
CA ALA A 17 -21.12 -20.74 6.37
C ALA A 17 -22.27 -21.59 6.91
N GLY A 18 -21.97 -22.58 7.75
CA GLY A 18 -22.94 -23.43 8.42
C GLY A 18 -22.47 -23.77 9.83
N ALA A 19 -23.06 -23.10 10.81
CA ALA A 19 -22.87 -23.30 12.24
C ALA A 19 -23.49 -24.63 12.74
N GLY A 20 -23.08 -25.11 13.92
CA GLY A 20 -23.91 -26.03 14.70
C GLY A 20 -23.18 -26.94 15.69
N SER A 21 -23.32 -26.63 16.97
CA SER A 21 -22.83 -27.27 18.20
C SER A 21 -23.00 -28.79 18.37
N ASN A 22 -21.99 -29.39 19.03
CA ASN A 22 -21.97 -30.38 20.13
C ASN A 22 -22.92 -31.61 20.10
N ILE A 23 -22.37 -32.83 20.00
CA ILE A 23 -22.80 -34.02 20.78
C ILE A 23 -21.60 -34.97 20.97
N GLY A 24 -21.36 -35.41 22.22
CA GLY A 24 -20.75 -36.73 22.50
C GLY A 24 -19.34 -36.73 23.06
N ALA A 25 -19.25 -36.77 24.38
CA ALA A 25 -18.03 -36.98 25.15
C ALA A 25 -17.45 -38.40 24.97
N GLU A 26 -16.12 -38.48 25.18
CA GLU A 26 -15.35 -39.60 25.77
C GLU A 26 -15.31 -40.90 24.93
N ILE A 27 -14.20 -41.62 24.79
CA ILE A 27 -13.43 -42.26 25.86
C ILE A 27 -11.96 -42.39 25.44
N ALA A 28 -11.12 -42.23 26.45
CA ALA A 28 -9.68 -42.43 26.47
C ALA A 28 -9.20 -43.76 25.86
N ALA A 29 -7.93 -43.70 25.47
CA ALA A 29 -6.88 -44.64 25.83
C ALA A 29 -6.17 -45.26 24.63
N ARG A 30 -4.85 -45.38 24.86
CA ARG A 30 -3.89 -46.28 24.20
C ARG A 30 -3.23 -45.69 22.96
N ALA A 31 -2.20 -44.88 23.23
CA ALA A 31 -1.04 -44.84 22.35
C ALA A 31 -0.48 -46.27 22.17
N PRO A 32 0.02 -46.58 20.97
CA PRO A 32 1.44 -46.89 20.92
C PRO A 32 2.15 -46.11 19.82
N PHE A 33 3.32 -45.65 20.24
CA PHE A 33 4.54 -45.35 19.50
C PHE A 33 4.61 -45.71 18.00
N PHE A 34 5.33 -44.81 17.31
CA PHE A 34 6.26 -45.05 16.19
C PHE A 34 5.86 -44.49 14.80
N TRP A 35 6.31 -43.23 14.58
CA TRP A 35 6.68 -42.59 13.30
C TRP A 35 5.62 -42.39 12.20
N ALA A 36 4.97 -41.23 12.23
CA ALA A 36 4.73 -40.44 11.02
C ALA A 36 4.91 -38.95 11.34
N ARG A 37 5.95 -38.40 10.73
CA ARG A 37 6.40 -37.01 10.76
C ARG A 37 5.21 -36.07 10.51
N CYS A 38 4.71 -35.38 11.54
CA CYS A 38 3.99 -34.12 11.33
C CYS A 38 4.95 -33.20 10.60
N ARG A 39 4.83 -33.10 9.27
CA ARG A 39 5.13 -31.81 8.65
C ARG A 39 4.06 -30.89 9.23
N PRO A 40 4.39 -29.80 9.94
CA PRO A 40 3.46 -28.70 9.94
C PRO A 40 3.25 -28.40 8.47
N ASP A 41 2.03 -28.59 7.97
CA ASP A 41 1.60 -27.95 6.73
C ASP A 41 2.18 -26.55 6.79
N ARG A 42 3.13 -26.25 5.88
CA ARG A 42 3.54 -24.86 5.67
C ARG A 42 2.22 -24.13 5.50
N PRO A 43 1.87 -23.15 6.35
CA PRO A 43 0.70 -22.34 6.05
C PRO A 43 0.91 -21.82 4.63
N SER A 44 0.02 -22.28 3.75
CA SER A 44 -0.10 -21.86 2.37
C SER A 44 0.15 -20.38 2.33
N THR A 45 1.13 -19.92 1.53
CA THR A 45 1.51 -18.52 1.27
C THR A 45 0.43 -17.57 1.72
N GLU A 46 0.43 -17.26 3.02
CA GLU A 46 -0.46 -16.25 3.55
C GLU A 46 0.06 -15.02 2.83
N HIS A 47 -0.82 -14.31 2.13
CA HIS A 47 -0.54 -12.95 1.72
C HIS A 47 -0.26 -12.18 3.03
N ARG A 48 0.98 -12.28 3.55
CA ARG A 48 1.43 -11.59 4.75
C ARG A 48 1.29 -10.13 4.38
N ARG A 49 0.20 -9.52 4.82
CA ARG A 49 0.00 -8.08 4.75
C ARG A 49 1.14 -7.49 5.57
N ARG A 50 2.11 -6.88 4.88
CA ARG A 50 3.21 -6.18 5.52
C ARG A 50 2.73 -4.75 5.73
N ALA A 51 2.43 -4.39 6.97
CA ALA A 51 2.24 -2.98 7.30
C ALA A 51 3.63 -2.36 7.44
N TYR A 52 3.92 -1.32 6.65
CA TYR A 52 5.18 -0.60 6.74
C TYR A 52 4.99 0.69 7.55
N GLY A 53 5.99 1.06 8.32
CA GLY A 53 6.17 2.45 8.75
C GLY A 53 6.82 3.27 7.63
N VAL A 54 6.51 4.56 7.58
CA VAL A 54 7.16 5.49 6.65
C VAL A 54 7.74 6.66 7.43
N GLY A 55 9.05 6.84 7.32
CA GLY A 55 9.76 8.02 7.80
C GLY A 55 10.03 9.01 6.67
N ALA A 56 9.60 10.26 6.83
CA ALA A 56 9.99 11.35 5.92
C ALA A 56 11.46 11.72 6.13
N GLN A 57 12.24 11.75 5.05
CA GLN A 57 13.67 12.14 5.08
C GLN A 57 13.89 13.56 4.55
N TYR A 58 12.90 14.44 4.77
CA TYR A 58 12.92 15.84 4.36
C TYR A 58 12.13 16.68 5.38
N ASP A 59 12.39 17.99 5.38
CA ASP A 59 11.60 18.94 6.16
C ASP A 59 10.31 19.31 5.40
N ALA A 60 9.17 18.80 5.88
CA ALA A 60 7.86 19.06 5.31
C ALA A 60 7.36 20.50 5.51
N ALA A 61 7.89 21.23 6.50
CA ALA A 61 7.53 22.62 6.76
C ALA A 61 8.31 23.59 5.85
N HIS A 62 9.43 23.15 5.29
CA HIS A 62 10.23 23.97 4.40
C HIS A 62 9.54 24.20 3.05
N THR A 63 9.19 25.46 2.79
CA THR A 63 8.46 25.86 1.59
C THR A 63 9.31 25.80 0.32
N LYS A 64 8.81 25.11 -0.70
CA LYS A 64 9.44 24.97 -2.03
C LYS A 64 8.76 25.89 -3.04
N GLN A 65 9.41 26.14 -4.17
CA GLN A 65 8.84 27.00 -5.21
C GLN A 65 7.75 26.25 -5.98
N ALA A 66 6.56 26.85 -6.10
CA ALA A 66 5.53 26.36 -7.02
C ALA A 66 6.03 26.40 -8.47
N GLY A 67 5.58 25.48 -9.31
CA GLY A 67 6.05 25.35 -10.68
C GLY A 67 7.40 24.64 -10.85
N SER A 68 8.09 24.31 -9.76
CA SER A 68 9.36 23.59 -9.78
C SER A 68 9.18 22.06 -9.64
N VAL A 69 10.30 21.34 -9.68
CA VAL A 69 10.35 19.93 -9.30
C VAL A 69 10.70 19.83 -7.82
N VAL A 70 9.86 19.17 -7.04
CA VAL A 70 10.06 18.98 -5.61
C VAL A 70 10.44 17.52 -5.32
N PRO A 71 11.60 17.25 -4.68
CA PRO A 71 11.95 15.90 -4.27
C PRO A 71 11.24 15.54 -2.96
N ILE A 72 10.41 14.51 -2.98
CA ILE A 72 9.86 13.86 -1.78
C ILE A 72 10.73 12.64 -1.48
N ARG A 73 11.25 12.55 -0.25
CA ARG A 73 12.14 11.45 0.17
C ARG A 73 11.54 10.71 1.35
N ILE A 74 11.45 9.39 1.25
CA ILE A 74 10.89 8.55 2.30
C ILE A 74 11.82 7.38 2.59
N GLN A 75 11.69 6.80 3.77
CA GLN A 75 12.32 5.56 4.16
C GLN A 75 11.26 4.60 4.69
N LEU A 76 11.29 3.36 4.22
CA LEU A 76 10.45 2.31 4.77
C LEU A 76 11.06 1.80 6.07
N GLN A 77 10.20 1.63 7.08
CA GLN A 77 10.59 1.26 8.43
C GLN A 77 9.69 0.16 8.97
N ASP A 78 10.18 -0.61 9.94
CA ASP A 78 9.36 -1.52 10.71
C ASP A 78 8.59 -0.77 11.82
N TYR A 79 7.84 -1.53 12.63
CA TYR A 79 7.07 -0.99 13.74
C TYR A 79 7.93 -0.24 14.78
N PHE A 80 9.22 -0.56 14.88
CA PHE A 80 10.17 0.07 15.80
C PHE A 80 10.95 1.24 15.17
N GLY A 81 10.63 1.61 13.92
CA GLY A 81 11.35 2.65 13.18
C GLY A 81 12.66 2.18 12.54
N THR A 82 12.93 0.86 12.54
CA THR A 82 14.14 0.31 11.93
C THR A 82 14.00 0.31 10.41
N PRO A 83 14.97 0.84 9.65
CA PRO A 83 14.92 0.83 8.20
C PRO A 83 14.80 -0.59 7.64
N ILE A 84 13.82 -0.81 6.76
CA ILE A 84 13.62 -2.08 6.07
C ILE A 84 14.34 -2.03 4.72
N PRO A 85 15.17 -3.03 4.38
CA PRO A 85 15.76 -3.15 3.05
C PRO A 85 14.67 -3.23 1.97
N ASN A 86 14.86 -2.49 0.89
CA ASN A 86 13.91 -2.36 -0.22
C ASN A 86 13.95 -3.50 -1.23
N GLU A 87 14.27 -4.72 -0.80
CA GLU A 87 14.39 -5.87 -1.68
C GLU A 87 13.07 -6.14 -2.40
N SER A 88 12.97 -5.67 -3.65
CA SER A 88 11.80 -5.76 -4.53
C SER A 88 10.53 -5.03 -4.04
N VAL A 89 10.65 -4.01 -3.19
CA VAL A 89 9.49 -3.21 -2.77
C VAL A 89 9.26 -2.06 -3.75
N GLN A 90 8.04 -1.95 -4.28
CA GLN A 90 7.63 -0.83 -5.13
C GLN A 90 6.76 0.14 -4.33
N VAL A 91 6.98 1.43 -4.55
CA VAL A 91 6.17 2.51 -3.98
C VAL A 91 5.56 3.32 -5.11
N ALA A 92 4.25 3.52 -5.07
CA ALA A 92 3.48 4.20 -6.10
C ALA A 92 2.73 5.41 -5.52
N ALA A 93 2.96 6.58 -6.10
CA ALA A 93 2.18 7.78 -5.89
C ALA A 93 0.76 7.59 -6.42
N VAL A 94 -0.23 8.10 -5.69
CA VAL A 94 -1.66 7.95 -5.99
C VAL A 94 -2.29 9.30 -6.30
N SER A 95 -2.19 10.23 -5.36
CA SER A 95 -2.87 11.52 -5.45
C SER A 95 -2.08 12.61 -4.74
N VAL A 96 -2.34 13.85 -5.11
CA VAL A 96 -1.85 15.02 -4.39
C VAL A 96 -3.04 15.89 -4.05
N THR A 97 -3.25 16.13 -2.77
CA THR A 97 -4.37 16.94 -2.30
C THR A 97 -3.85 18.26 -1.76
N ASN A 98 -4.42 19.37 -2.23
CA ASN A 98 -4.19 20.68 -1.64
C ASN A 98 -4.97 20.75 -0.31
N SER A 99 -4.27 20.86 0.81
CA SER A 99 -4.87 20.82 2.14
C SER A 99 -5.72 22.04 2.47
N ASN A 100 -5.53 23.16 1.75
CA ASN A 100 -6.31 24.38 1.94
C ASN A 100 -7.63 24.35 1.17
N THR A 101 -7.63 23.79 -0.05
CA THR A 101 -8.79 23.82 -0.95
C THR A 101 -9.51 22.47 -1.07
N GLY A 102 -8.88 21.38 -0.65
CA GLY A 102 -9.38 20.02 -0.84
C GLY A 102 -9.28 19.51 -2.28
N VAL A 103 -8.68 20.27 -3.20
CA VAL A 103 -8.54 19.86 -4.60
C VAL A 103 -7.52 18.71 -4.69
N THR A 104 -7.94 17.60 -5.28
CA THR A 104 -7.08 16.45 -5.57
C THR A 104 -6.62 16.46 -7.02
N LEU A 105 -5.33 16.21 -7.22
CA LEU A 105 -4.62 16.20 -8.48
C LEU A 105 -3.90 14.87 -8.66
N VAL A 106 -3.68 14.44 -9.91
CA VAL A 106 -2.82 13.28 -10.19
C VAL A 106 -1.36 13.75 -10.16
N PRO A 107 -0.48 13.14 -9.33
CA PRO A 107 0.92 13.50 -9.30
C PRO A 107 1.57 13.20 -10.65
N THR A 108 2.46 14.09 -11.08
CA THR A 108 3.28 13.89 -12.28
C THR A 108 4.75 14.02 -11.93
N SER A 109 5.62 13.39 -12.71
CA SER A 109 7.08 13.44 -12.52
C SER A 109 7.76 14.04 -13.77
N PRO A 110 8.96 14.61 -13.65
CA PRO A 110 9.61 15.31 -14.77
C PRO A 110 10.12 14.45 -15.93
N GLY A 111 9.75 13.16 -16.04
CA GLY A 111 9.88 12.36 -17.27
C GLY A 111 11.29 12.24 -17.88
N ALA A 112 12.01 11.16 -17.53
CA ALA A 112 13.07 10.46 -18.30
C ALA A 112 13.74 9.37 -17.45
N THR A 113 13.89 9.64 -16.15
CA THR A 113 14.64 8.81 -15.19
C THR A 113 13.78 8.21 -14.07
N GLN A 114 12.51 8.61 -13.98
CA GLN A 114 11.56 8.11 -13.00
C GLN A 114 10.23 7.82 -13.72
N PRO A 115 9.63 6.62 -13.54
CA PRO A 115 8.28 6.36 -14.03
C PRO A 115 7.28 7.38 -13.45
N GLU A 116 6.23 7.71 -14.19
CA GLU A 116 5.32 8.82 -13.82
C GLU A 116 4.80 8.74 -12.40
N LEU A 117 4.37 7.56 -11.95
CA LEU A 117 3.75 7.38 -10.63
C LEU A 117 4.58 6.56 -9.66
N PHE A 118 5.80 6.13 -10.02
CA PHE A 118 6.59 5.28 -9.14
C PHE A 118 7.76 6.05 -8.54
N PHE A 119 8.05 5.76 -7.27
CA PHE A 119 9.24 6.27 -6.62
C PHE A 119 10.47 5.55 -7.17
N SER A 120 11.58 6.28 -7.31
CA SER A 120 12.89 5.70 -7.56
C SER A 120 13.55 5.28 -6.25
N THR A 121 14.21 4.15 -6.26
CA THR A 121 15.09 3.74 -5.17
C THR A 121 16.28 4.70 -5.07
N LEU A 122 16.53 5.24 -3.89
CA LEU A 122 17.68 6.11 -3.61
C LEU A 122 18.85 5.31 -2.99
N ASP A 123 18.54 4.51 -1.96
CA ASP A 123 19.50 3.69 -1.20
C ASP A 123 18.84 2.36 -0.83
N THR A 124 19.43 1.57 0.09
CA THR A 124 18.89 0.26 0.51
C THR A 124 17.54 0.31 1.21
N SER A 125 17.09 1.45 1.73
CA SER A 125 15.80 1.57 2.44
C SER A 125 15.03 2.84 2.09
N SER A 126 15.61 3.68 1.23
CA SER A 126 15.10 5.01 0.91
C SER A 126 14.61 5.09 -0.52
N PHE A 127 13.55 5.87 -0.71
CA PHE A 127 12.90 6.12 -1.98
C PHE A 127 12.75 7.62 -2.20
N THR A 128 12.74 8.03 -3.46
CA THR A 128 12.48 9.41 -3.84
C THR A 128 11.47 9.50 -4.97
N TYR A 129 10.57 10.46 -4.86
CA TYR A 129 9.64 10.83 -5.91
C TYR A 129 9.82 12.30 -6.25
N GLN A 130 10.20 12.58 -7.50
CA GLN A 130 10.31 13.94 -8.04
C GLN A 130 8.92 14.39 -8.51
N ILE A 131 8.22 15.20 -7.72
CA ILE A 131 6.92 15.75 -8.13
C ILE A 131 7.10 17.01 -8.96
N LYS A 132 6.48 17.06 -10.14
CA LYS A 132 6.38 18.27 -10.96
C LYS A 132 5.18 19.09 -10.48
N THR A 133 5.43 20.32 -10.03
CA THR A 133 4.39 21.21 -9.45
C THR A 133 3.95 22.31 -10.42
N THR A 134 4.19 22.14 -11.72
CA THR A 134 3.69 23.05 -12.76
C THR A 134 2.17 23.09 -12.74
N GLY A 135 1.60 24.28 -12.58
CA GLY A 135 0.15 24.48 -12.47
C GLY A 135 -0.40 24.35 -11.04
N TYR A 136 0.45 24.08 -10.04
CA TYR A 136 0.04 24.05 -8.64
C TYR A 136 0.10 25.47 -8.08
N SER A 137 -0.92 25.87 -7.33
CA SER A 137 -0.89 27.14 -6.58
C SER A 137 -0.04 27.00 -5.31
N ALA A 138 0.42 28.12 -4.75
CA ALA A 138 1.03 28.14 -3.43
C ALA A 138 0.08 27.58 -2.36
N GLY A 139 0.62 26.87 -1.36
CA GLY A 139 -0.15 26.27 -0.28
C GLY A 139 0.44 24.98 0.26
N ALA A 140 -0.31 24.40 1.21
CA ALA A 140 0.00 23.12 1.80
C ALA A 140 -0.56 21.98 0.94
N TYR A 141 0.23 20.95 0.73
CA TYR A 141 -0.16 19.77 -0.03
C TYR A 141 0.21 18.49 0.71
N THR A 142 -0.54 17.44 0.42
CA THR A 142 -0.23 16.07 0.86
C THR A 142 -0.14 15.17 -0.36
N LEU A 143 0.99 14.49 -0.53
CA LEU A 143 1.14 13.40 -1.49
C LEU A 143 0.70 12.10 -0.82
N ASP A 144 -0.28 11.43 -1.42
CA ASP A 144 -0.73 10.10 -1.03
C ASP A 144 -0.02 9.05 -1.89
N PHE A 145 0.46 7.98 -1.27
CA PHE A 145 1.14 6.89 -1.95
C PHE A 145 0.89 5.55 -1.28
N VAL A 146 1.12 4.47 -2.00
CA VAL A 146 0.97 3.10 -1.53
C VAL A 146 2.26 2.33 -1.69
N VAL A 147 2.51 1.41 -0.77
CA VAL A 147 3.62 0.47 -0.82
C VAL A 147 3.05 -0.89 -1.22
N VAL A 148 3.64 -1.55 -2.22
CA VAL A 148 3.16 -2.86 -2.67
C VAL A 148 3.24 -3.88 -1.53
N GLY A 149 2.10 -4.51 -1.22
CA GLY A 149 1.95 -5.45 -0.11
C GLY A 149 1.51 -4.81 1.21
N ASP A 150 1.38 -3.49 1.26
CA ASP A 150 0.80 -2.74 2.37
C ASP A 150 -0.68 -2.43 2.11
N PRO A 151 -1.60 -2.75 3.03
CA PRO A 151 -2.99 -2.31 2.92
C PRO A 151 -3.21 -0.82 3.21
N LEU A 152 -2.21 -0.10 3.73
CA LEU A 152 -2.35 1.29 4.13
C LEU A 152 -1.91 2.28 3.04
N VAL A 153 -2.65 3.38 2.94
CA VAL A 153 -2.22 4.57 2.19
C VAL A 153 -1.37 5.42 3.13
N HIS A 154 -0.24 5.88 2.62
CA HIS A 154 0.71 6.72 3.34
C HIS A 154 0.66 8.15 2.82
N HIS A 155 1.09 9.08 3.67
CA HIS A 155 0.96 10.51 3.42
C HIS A 155 2.32 11.20 3.58
N ALA A 156 2.66 12.05 2.61
CA ALA A 156 3.87 12.87 2.59
C ALA A 156 3.49 14.36 2.40
N PRO A 157 3.42 15.14 3.49
CA PRO A 157 3.09 16.57 3.40
C PRO A 157 4.25 17.40 2.83
N PHE A 158 3.95 18.48 2.12
CA PHE A 158 4.91 19.47 1.64
C PHE A 158 4.26 20.85 1.44
N GLN A 159 5.08 21.89 1.36
CA GLN A 159 4.62 23.29 1.27
C GLN A 159 5.14 23.97 0.01
N LEU A 160 4.29 24.74 -0.68
CA LEU A 160 4.63 25.53 -1.87
C LEU A 160 4.42 27.04 -1.64
N ARG A 161 5.30 27.86 -2.22
CA ARG A 161 5.19 29.32 -2.33
C ARG A 161 5.47 29.80 -3.74
#